data_AF-A0A6G3WM75-F1
#
_entry.id   AF-A0A6G3WM75-F1
#
_cell.length_a   1.000
_cell.length_b   1.000
_cell.length_c   1.000
_cell.angle_alpha   90.00
_cell.angle_beta   90.00
_cell.angle_gamma   90.00
#
_symmetry.space_group_name_H-M   'P 1'
#
loop_
_entity.id
_entity.type
_entity.pdbx_description
1 polymer ?
#
loop_
_entity_poly.entity_id
_entity_poly.type
_entity_poly.pdbx_seq_one_letter_code
_entity_poly.pdbx_strand_id
1 'polypeptide(L)'
;KARELLEGGGTAEEALWTLWNGTPWPGRLERAALRGGAGGRNADRDLDAVCALFETAARAEERTGGRGALNFLEEVDAQDIAADTLTRRTARPDAVRLMTAHRSKGLEWRLVVVAGVQEGVWPDLRRRGSLLEADRIGR
;
A
#
# COMPACT_ATOMS: atom_id res chain seq x y z
N LYS A 1 16.35 25.03 -5.34
CA LYS A 1 15.49 24.79 -4.16
C LYS A 1 15.59 23.35 -3.65
N ALA A 2 14.89 22.36 -4.22
CA ALA A 2 14.99 20.97 -3.70
C ALA A 2 16.41 20.38 -3.80
N ARG A 3 17.12 20.62 -4.92
CA ARG A 3 18.53 20.24 -5.08
C ARG A 3 19.42 20.89 -4.01
N GLU A 4 19.36 22.22 -3.89
CA GLU A 4 20.15 22.99 -2.91
C GLU A 4 19.88 22.53 -1.47
N LEU A 5 18.62 22.16 -1.16
CA LEU A 5 18.23 21.64 0.15
C LEU A 5 18.91 20.29 0.44
N LEU A 6 18.92 19.37 -0.53
CA LEU A 6 19.60 18.08 -0.40
C LEU A 6 21.13 18.24 -0.33
N GLU A 7 21.71 19.14 -1.12
CA GLU A 7 23.14 19.48 -1.07
C GLU A 7 23.53 20.10 0.29
N GLY A 8 22.59 20.81 0.93
CA GLY A 8 22.72 21.36 2.28
C GLY A 8 22.47 20.37 3.42
N GLY A 9 22.24 19.08 3.12
CA GLY A 9 21.99 18.04 4.12
C GLY A 9 20.54 17.95 4.61
N GLY A 10 19.59 18.57 3.91
CA GLY A 10 18.17 18.41 4.19
C GLY A 10 17.65 17.00 3.87
N THR A 11 16.52 16.65 4.47
CA THR A 11 15.96 15.29 4.44
C THR A 11 15.23 14.98 3.13
N ALA A 12 14.96 13.69 2.89
CA ALA A 12 14.13 13.28 1.76
C ALA A 12 12.71 13.87 1.86
N GLU A 13 12.15 13.93 3.07
CA GLU A 13 10.83 14.49 3.36
C GLU A 13 10.76 15.99 3.03
N GLU A 14 11.76 16.78 3.44
CA GLU A 14 11.82 18.22 3.15
C GLU A 14 11.93 18.50 1.65
N ALA A 15 12.71 17.68 0.93
CA ALA A 15 12.81 17.76 -0.51
C ALA A 15 11.48 17.42 -1.20
N LEU A 16 10.79 16.35 -0.76
CA LEU A 16 9.45 15.99 -1.25
C LEU A 16 8.44 17.11 -1.00
N TRP A 17 8.46 17.72 0.18
CA TRP A 17 7.58 18.84 0.52
C TRP A 17 7.84 20.06 -0.37
N THR A 18 9.12 20.37 -0.64
CA THR A 18 9.51 21.45 -1.54
C THR A 18 9.02 21.22 -2.97
N LEU A 19 9.11 19.98 -3.46
CA LEU A 19 8.60 19.61 -4.78
C LEU A 19 7.07 19.65 -4.85
N TRP A 20 6.39 19.11 -3.84
CA TRP A 20 4.93 19.09 -3.75
C TRP A 20 4.36 20.51 -3.79
N ASN A 21 4.85 21.41 -2.94
CA ASN A 21 4.40 22.81 -2.89
C ASN A 21 4.88 23.65 -4.06
N GLY A 22 5.99 23.28 -4.70
CA GLY A 22 6.53 23.97 -5.86
C GLY A 22 5.80 23.69 -7.17
N THR A 23 4.84 22.76 -7.17
CA THR A 23 4.11 22.34 -8.37
C THR A 23 2.62 22.64 -8.25
N PRO A 24 1.89 22.74 -9.39
CA PRO A 24 0.43 22.89 -9.37
C PRO A 24 -0.29 21.56 -9.07
N TRP A 25 0.44 20.47 -8.81
CA TRP A 25 -0.12 19.14 -8.61
C TRP A 25 -1.14 19.03 -7.47
N PRO A 26 -0.89 19.60 -6.26
CA PRO A 26 -1.82 19.48 -5.14
C PRO A 26 -3.22 19.95 -5.52
N GLY A 27 -3.32 21.19 -6.00
CA GLY A 27 -4.60 21.77 -6.41
C GLY A 27 -5.17 21.16 -7.69
N ARG A 28 -4.35 20.56 -8.57
CA ARG A 28 -4.85 19.83 -9.75
C ARG A 28 -5.50 18.50 -9.35
N LEU A 29 -4.83 17.74 -8.49
CA LEU A 29 -5.29 16.43 -8.02
C LEU A 29 -6.52 16.57 -7.12
N GLU A 30 -6.51 17.52 -6.19
CA GLU A 30 -7.67 17.82 -5.33
C GLU A 30 -8.92 18.14 -6.16
N ARG A 31 -8.81 19.12 -7.08
CA ARG A 31 -9.93 19.46 -7.97
C ARG A 31 -10.38 18.29 -8.82
N ALA A 32 -9.46 17.43 -9.28
CA ALA A 32 -9.81 16.27 -10.07
C ALA A 32 -10.54 15.21 -9.23
N ALA A 33 -10.07 14.94 -8.01
CA ALA A 33 -10.69 14.02 -7.07
C ALA A 33 -12.12 14.46 -6.72
N LEU A 34 -12.31 15.74 -6.37
CA LEU A 34 -13.62 16.31 -6.01
C LEU A 34 -14.64 16.31 -7.16
N ARG A 35 -14.20 16.36 -8.42
CA ARG A 35 -15.10 16.24 -9.59
C ARG A 35 -15.69 14.84 -9.76
N GLY A 36 -15.09 13.81 -9.16
CA GLY A 36 -15.54 12.42 -9.28
C GLY A 36 -15.30 11.81 -10.67
N GLY A 37 -16.00 10.70 -10.95
CA GLY A 37 -15.83 9.94 -12.19
C GLY A 37 -14.52 9.14 -12.27
N ALA A 38 -14.17 8.65 -13.47
CA ALA A 38 -12.94 7.86 -13.66
C ALA A 38 -11.67 8.68 -13.39
N GLY A 39 -11.66 9.94 -13.83
CA GLY A 39 -10.55 10.87 -13.56
C GLY A 39 -10.39 11.16 -12.06
N GLY A 40 -11.49 11.39 -11.33
CA GLY A 40 -11.43 11.61 -9.89
C GLY A 40 -10.93 10.39 -9.12
N ARG A 41 -11.32 9.17 -9.51
CA ARG A 41 -10.80 7.93 -8.91
C ARG A 41 -9.30 7.73 -9.12
N ASN A 42 -8.77 8.18 -10.26
CA ASN A 42 -7.34 8.13 -10.51
C ASN A 42 -6.62 9.19 -9.66
N ALA A 43 -7.15 10.41 -9.59
CA ALA A 43 -6.59 11.45 -8.73
C ALA A 43 -6.59 11.08 -7.24
N ASP A 44 -7.63 10.41 -6.76
CA ASP A 44 -7.74 9.87 -5.40
C ASP A 44 -6.63 8.82 -5.14
N ARG A 45 -6.44 7.89 -6.08
CA ARG A 45 -5.35 6.90 -6.00
C ARG A 45 -3.97 7.56 -6.01
N ASP A 46 -3.77 8.58 -6.84
CA ASP A 46 -2.50 9.30 -6.94
C ASP A 46 -2.22 10.06 -5.63
N LEU A 47 -3.25 10.65 -5.01
CA LEU A 47 -3.15 11.28 -3.68
C LEU A 47 -2.79 10.26 -2.58
N ASP A 48 -3.44 9.11 -2.57
CA ASP A 48 -3.11 8.02 -1.64
C ASP A 48 -1.64 7.59 -1.77
N ALA A 49 -1.14 7.46 -3.01
CA ALA A 49 0.24 7.10 -3.28
C ALA A 49 1.24 8.17 -2.79
N VAL A 50 0.90 9.45 -2.96
CA VAL A 50 1.72 10.55 -2.43
C VAL A 50 1.76 10.52 -0.90
N CYS A 51 0.62 10.32 -0.24
CA CYS A 51 0.57 10.18 1.23
C CYS A 51 1.45 9.01 1.72
N ALA A 52 1.37 7.85 1.06
CA ALA A 52 2.19 6.69 1.39
C ALA A 52 3.70 6.96 1.20
N LEU A 53 4.07 7.73 0.17
CA LEU A 53 5.46 8.12 -0.07
C LEU A 53 5.99 9.01 1.08
N PHE A 54 5.22 10.00 1.53
CA PHE A 54 5.58 10.85 2.66
C PHE A 54 5.72 10.05 3.96
N GLU A 55 4.79 9.12 4.23
CA GLU A 55 4.87 8.23 5.40
C GLU A 55 6.13 7.35 5.36
N THR A 56 6.51 6.86 4.17
CA THR A 56 7.73 6.07 3.98
C THR A 56 8.98 6.92 4.19
N ALA A 57 9.00 8.15 3.69
CA ALA A 57 10.10 9.09 3.88
C ALA A 57 10.31 9.43 5.36
N ALA A 58 9.24 9.77 6.09
CA ALA A 58 9.31 10.06 7.52
C ALA A 58 9.87 8.87 8.33
N ARG A 59 9.42 7.64 8.03
CA ARG A 59 9.94 6.42 8.67
C ARG A 59 11.40 6.11 8.33
N ALA A 60 11.86 6.49 7.14
CA ALA A 60 13.26 6.28 6.74
C ALA A 60 14.21 7.18 7.54
N GLU A 61 13.79 8.42 7.81
CA GLU A 61 14.52 9.37 8.66
C GLU A 61 14.59 8.89 10.13
N GLU A 62 13.47 8.42 10.70
CA GLU A 62 13.39 7.92 12.08
C GLU A 62 14.29 6.70 12.36
N ARG A 63 14.39 5.77 11.41
CA ARG A 63 15.09 4.48 11.63
C ARG A 63 16.61 4.59 11.59
N THR A 64 17.17 5.62 10.95
CA THR A 64 18.57 5.54 10.50
C THR A 64 19.43 6.78 10.72
N GLY A 65 18.91 7.83 11.37
CA GLY A 65 19.72 9.01 11.71
C GLY A 65 20.25 9.76 10.48
N GLY A 66 19.38 10.04 9.50
CA GLY A 66 19.70 10.91 8.37
C GLY A 66 20.49 10.25 7.24
N ARG A 67 20.13 9.03 6.82
CA ARG A 67 20.61 8.52 5.54
C ARG A 67 19.91 9.28 4.42
N GLY A 68 20.64 10.22 3.81
CA GLY A 68 20.12 11.16 2.82
C GLY A 68 19.36 10.54 1.64
N ALA A 69 18.74 11.41 0.84
CA ALA A 69 17.73 11.04 -0.16
C ALA A 69 18.10 9.90 -1.13
N LEU A 70 19.38 9.67 -1.43
CA LEU A 70 19.80 8.56 -2.29
C LEU A 70 19.53 7.19 -1.66
N ASN A 71 19.82 7.01 -0.37
CA ASN A 71 19.56 5.75 0.32
C ASN A 71 18.04 5.52 0.47
N PHE A 72 17.26 6.59 0.66
CA PHE A 72 15.80 6.49 0.63
C PHE A 72 15.29 6.00 -0.73
N LEU A 73 15.83 6.54 -1.83
CA LEU A 73 15.47 6.08 -3.18
C LEU A 73 15.85 4.62 -3.41
N GLU A 74 17.03 4.19 -2.97
CA GLU A 74 17.44 2.78 -3.03
C GLU A 74 16.53 1.87 -2.19
N GLU A 75 16.12 2.30 -1.00
CA GLU A 75 15.18 1.53 -0.16
C GLU A 75 13.82 1.39 -0.85
N VAL A 76 13.31 2.46 -1.46
CA VAL A 76 12.04 2.43 -2.20
C VAL A 76 12.14 1.55 -3.45
N ASP A 77 13.24 1.61 -4.18
CA ASP A 77 13.46 0.80 -5.39
C ASP A 77 13.60 -0.70 -5.06
N ALA A 78 14.15 -1.03 -3.89
CA ALA A 78 14.29 -2.40 -3.41
C ALA A 78 12.98 -3.03 -2.89
N GLN A 79 11.87 -2.28 -2.80
CA GLN A 79 10.58 -2.82 -2.34
C GLN A 79 9.87 -3.63 -3.45
N ASP A 80 10.13 -4.94 -3.48
CA ASP A 80 9.43 -5.89 -4.37
C ASP A 80 7.94 -6.07 -4.02
N ILE A 81 7.59 -5.85 -2.75
CA ILE A 81 6.22 -5.85 -2.26
C ILE A 81 6.00 -4.49 -1.66
N ALA A 82 5.07 -3.71 -2.25
CA ALA A 82 4.68 -2.43 -1.68
C ALA A 82 4.36 -2.63 -0.20
N ALA A 83 5.04 -1.88 0.67
CA ALA A 83 4.75 -1.89 2.09
C ALA A 83 3.23 -1.70 2.24
N ASP A 84 2.58 -2.59 2.98
CA ASP A 84 1.13 -2.54 3.16
C ASP A 84 0.78 -1.14 3.66
N THR A 85 0.17 -0.33 2.80
CA THR A 85 -0.24 1.03 3.18
C THR A 85 -1.23 0.86 4.31
N LEU A 86 -0.82 1.23 5.52
CA LEU A 86 -1.60 1.12 6.76
C LEU A 86 -2.97 1.81 6.65
N THR A 87 -3.14 2.67 5.65
CA THR A 87 -4.43 3.20 5.22
C THR A 87 -5.32 2.06 4.75
N ARG A 88 -6.19 1.59 5.66
CA ARG A 88 -7.38 0.82 5.32
C ARG A 88 -8.14 1.59 4.25
N ARG A 89 -8.01 1.17 2.98
CA ARG A 89 -8.79 1.74 1.87
C ARG A 89 -10.23 1.81 2.32
N THR A 90 -10.78 3.02 2.37
CA THR A 90 -12.15 3.25 2.79
C THR A 90 -13.04 2.38 1.92
N ALA A 91 -13.77 1.46 2.53
CA ALA A 91 -14.67 0.58 1.80
C ALA A 91 -15.69 1.47 1.09
N ARG A 92 -15.66 1.50 -0.24
CA ARG A 92 -16.61 2.29 -1.03
C ARG A 92 -18.04 1.82 -0.68
N PRO A 93 -18.97 2.73 -0.35
CA PRO A 93 -20.29 2.37 0.11
C PRO A 93 -21.08 1.59 -0.97
N ASP A 94 -20.94 1.99 -2.24
CA ASP A 94 -21.65 1.40 -3.38
C ASP A 94 -20.74 0.52 -4.24
N ALA A 95 -20.16 -0.52 -3.64
CA ALA A 95 -19.28 -1.45 -4.36
C ALA A 95 -19.44 -2.90 -3.90
N VAL A 96 -19.19 -3.83 -4.82
CA VAL A 96 -19.04 -5.26 -4.48
C VAL A 96 -17.72 -5.44 -3.73
N ARG A 97 -17.78 -6.00 -2.52
CA ARG A 97 -16.59 -6.29 -1.72
C ARG A 97 -16.02 -7.64 -2.12
N LEU A 98 -14.82 -7.64 -2.71
CA LEU A 98 -14.03 -8.84 -2.94
C LEU A 98 -13.10 -9.08 -1.74
N MET A 99 -13.17 -10.26 -1.15
CA MET A 99 -12.33 -10.63 -0.01
C MET A 99 -12.11 -12.13 0.06
N THR A 100 -11.14 -12.54 0.88
CA THR A 100 -10.93 -13.96 1.19
C THR A 100 -11.99 -14.46 2.17
N ALA A 101 -12.27 -15.76 2.16
CA ALA A 101 -13.20 -16.40 3.10
C ALA A 101 -12.79 -16.18 4.58
N HIS A 102 -11.49 -16.05 4.86
CA HIS A 102 -11.04 -15.73 6.21
C HIS A 102 -11.44 -14.30 6.63
N ARG A 103 -11.38 -13.33 5.72
CA ARG A 103 -11.70 -11.92 6.01
C ARG A 103 -13.22 -11.69 6.15
N SER A 104 -14.08 -12.63 5.73
CA SER A 104 -15.54 -12.50 5.87
C SER A 104 -16.07 -12.86 7.26
N LYS A 105 -15.24 -13.34 8.19
CA LYS A 105 -15.66 -13.73 9.54
C LYS A 105 -16.33 -12.54 10.27
N GLY A 106 -17.53 -12.75 10.79
CA GLY A 106 -18.29 -11.76 11.56
C GLY A 106 -18.95 -10.67 10.71
N LEU A 107 -19.02 -10.85 9.41
CA LEU A 107 -19.67 -9.93 8.47
C LEU A 107 -20.86 -10.62 7.79
N GLU A 108 -21.84 -9.82 7.38
CA GLU A 108 -23.05 -10.29 6.70
C GLU A 108 -23.40 -9.43 5.49
N TRP A 109 -24.05 -10.04 4.49
CA TRP A 109 -24.51 -9.37 3.27
C TRP A 109 -25.81 -9.97 2.78
N ARG A 110 -26.59 -9.17 2.03
CA ARG A 110 -27.81 -9.61 1.37
C ARG A 110 -27.57 -10.59 0.23
N LEU A 111 -26.39 -10.54 -0.39
CA LEU A 111 -25.97 -11.44 -1.47
C LEU A 111 -24.49 -11.78 -1.27
N VAL A 112 -24.17 -13.07 -1.36
CA VAL A 112 -22.79 -13.59 -1.27
C VAL A 112 -22.56 -14.50 -2.47
N VAL A 113 -21.44 -14.29 -3.17
CA VAL A 113 -20.97 -15.17 -4.25
C VAL A 113 -19.64 -15.77 -3.82
N VAL A 114 -19.57 -17.10 -3.73
CA VAL A 114 -18.32 -17.82 -3.47
C VAL A 114 -17.76 -18.31 -4.80
N ALA A 115 -16.72 -17.64 -5.31
CA ALA A 115 -16.08 -17.98 -6.57
C ALA A 115 -14.97 -19.03 -6.37
N GLY A 116 -14.75 -19.89 -7.36
CA GLY A 116 -13.63 -20.84 -7.36
C GLY A 116 -13.81 -22.08 -6.48
N VAL A 117 -15.06 -22.45 -6.16
CA VAL A 117 -15.41 -23.67 -5.44
C VAL A 117 -15.30 -24.86 -6.40
N GLN A 118 -14.07 -25.35 -6.60
CA GLN A 118 -13.78 -26.45 -7.52
C GLN A 118 -13.00 -27.54 -6.80
N GLU A 119 -13.31 -28.80 -7.10
CA GLU A 119 -12.55 -29.94 -6.60
C GLU A 119 -11.05 -29.78 -6.90
N GLY A 120 -10.20 -30.06 -5.92
CA GLY A 120 -8.74 -29.90 -6.02
C GLY A 120 -8.21 -28.46 -5.82
N VAL A 121 -9.07 -27.44 -5.85
CA VAL A 121 -8.71 -26.03 -5.52
C VAL A 121 -9.31 -25.62 -4.18
N TRP A 122 -10.58 -25.98 -3.95
CA TRP A 122 -11.30 -25.71 -2.72
C TRP A 122 -12.28 -26.86 -2.42
N PRO A 123 -12.21 -27.50 -1.24
CA PRO A 123 -11.20 -27.31 -0.20
C PRO A 123 -9.81 -27.75 -0.67
N ASP A 124 -8.76 -27.04 -0.24
CA ASP A 124 -7.38 -27.46 -0.52
C ASP A 124 -7.05 -28.70 0.33
N LEU A 125 -7.18 -29.87 -0.29
CA LEU A 125 -6.94 -31.17 0.35
C LEU A 125 -5.48 -31.60 0.29
N ARG A 126 -4.59 -30.78 -0.29
CA ARG A 126 -3.16 -31.09 -0.33
C ARG A 126 -2.63 -31.16 1.09
N ARG A 127 -2.00 -32.28 1.44
CA ARG A 127 -1.24 -32.37 2.68
C ARG A 127 -0.07 -31.39 2.59
N ARG A 128 -0.14 -30.29 3.33
CA ARG A 128 1.03 -29.45 3.56
C ARG A 128 1.98 -30.28 4.43
N GLY A 129 3.07 -30.76 3.84
CA GLY A 129 4.12 -31.44 4.60
C GLY A 129 4.59 -30.52 5.72
N SER A 130 4.59 -31.02 6.95
CA SER A 130 5.27 -30.34 8.05
C SER A 130 6.77 -30.45 7.81
N LEU A 131 7.50 -29.33 7.90
CA LEU A 131 8.96 -29.29 7.80
C LEU A 131 9.65 -30.22 8.82
N LEU A 132 8.93 -30.58 9.89
CA LEU A 132 9.41 -31.40 10.99
C LEU A 132 8.92 -32.86 10.95
N GLU A 133 8.23 -33.29 9.89
CA GLU A 133 7.65 -34.65 9.74
C GLU A 133 7.05 -35.18 11.06
N ALA A 134 6.32 -34.34 11.80
CA ALA A 134 5.80 -34.68 13.14
C ALA A 134 4.93 -35.95 13.10
N ASP A 135 4.28 -36.18 11.98
CA ASP A 135 3.47 -37.34 11.62
C ASP A 135 4.28 -38.65 11.40
N ARG A 136 5.61 -38.61 11.45
CA ARG A 136 6.52 -39.77 11.42
C ARG A 136 7.21 -40.09 12.76
N ILE A 137 7.10 -39.22 13.76
CA ILE A 137 7.77 -39.39 15.07
C ILE A 137 7.00 -40.36 16.00
N GLY A 138 5.86 -40.91 15.55
CA GLY A 138 4.99 -41.78 16.37
C GLY A 138 4.83 -43.23 15.91
N ARG A 139 5.71 -43.78 15.06
CA ARG A 139 5.69 -45.21 14.72
C ARG A 139 6.95 -45.92 15.19
#